data_AF-A0A949Q9S4-F1
#
_entry.id   AF-A0A949Q9S4-F1
#
_cell.length_a   1.000
_cell.length_b   1.000
_cell.length_c   1.000
_cell.angle_alpha   90.00
_cell.angle_beta   90.00
_cell.angle_gamma   90.00
#
_symmetry.space_group_name_H-M   'P 1'
#
loop_
_entity.id
_entity.type
_entity.pdbx_description
1 polymer ?
#
loop_
_entity_poly.entity_id
_entity_poly.type
_entity_poly.pdbx_seq_one_letter_code
_entity_poly.pdbx_strand_id
1 'polypeptide(L)'
;MNLPSAETAAEISTQTSDQTPAKTVDGHALAEALQNCAREPIRQIGSIQAAGVLIAVVEDGLTVCSVSANLPRLVPCSPAAAIGQPLASLLGDAATAHLRALIGKRTQGGEWPG
;
A
#
# COMPACT_ATOMS: atom_id res chain seq x y z
N MET A 1 -17.84 -52.15 -48.63
CA MET A 1 -18.33 -52.18 -47.24
C MET A 1 -19.08 -50.88 -47.04
N ASN A 2 -20.40 -50.98 -46.94
CA ASN A 2 -21.35 -49.89 -47.19
C ASN A 2 -21.57 -49.05 -45.92
N LEU A 3 -21.75 -47.73 -46.10
CA LEU A 3 -22.15 -46.76 -45.08
C LEU A 3 -23.51 -47.14 -44.45
N PRO A 4 -23.83 -46.57 -43.28
CA PRO A 4 -24.88 -45.56 -43.35
C PRO A 4 -24.51 -44.22 -42.71
N SER A 5 -25.02 -43.19 -43.37
CA SER A 5 -25.09 -41.80 -42.95
C SER A 5 -26.18 -41.57 -41.89
N ALA A 6 -25.95 -40.47 -41.17
CA ALA A 6 -26.92 -39.46 -40.74
C ALA A 6 -27.62 -39.64 -39.37
N GLU A 7 -27.60 -38.50 -38.67
CA GLU A 7 -28.48 -38.06 -37.58
C GLU A 7 -28.22 -38.56 -36.16
N THR A 8 -27.40 -37.81 -35.43
CA THR A 8 -27.72 -37.47 -34.04
C THR A 8 -27.25 -36.03 -33.81
N ALA A 9 -28.16 -35.09 -34.04
CA ALA A 9 -28.00 -33.73 -33.54
C ALA A 9 -27.98 -33.81 -32.01
N ALA A 10 -26.82 -33.50 -31.42
CA ALA A 10 -26.71 -33.31 -29.98
C ALA A 10 -27.57 -32.09 -29.59
N GLU A 11 -28.63 -32.34 -28.83
CA GLU A 11 -29.36 -31.30 -28.11
C GLU A 11 -28.41 -30.66 -27.11
N ILE A 12 -27.83 -29.52 -27.47
CA ILE A 12 -27.16 -28.64 -26.53
C ILE A 12 -28.28 -27.99 -25.72
N SER A 13 -28.64 -28.66 -24.62
CA SER A 13 -29.51 -28.13 -23.59
C SER A 13 -28.79 -26.94 -22.96
N THR A 14 -29.14 -25.74 -23.40
CA THR A 14 -28.71 -24.48 -22.80
C THR A 14 -29.38 -24.32 -21.44
N GLN A 15 -28.87 -25.00 -20.42
CA GLN A 15 -29.25 -24.78 -19.04
C GLN A 15 -28.31 -23.73 -18.43
N THR A 16 -28.54 -22.46 -18.78
CA THR A 16 -28.04 -21.34 -17.98
C THR A 16 -28.93 -21.23 -16.75
N SER A 17 -28.58 -21.94 -15.68
CA SER A 17 -29.06 -21.60 -14.33
C SER A 17 -28.11 -20.57 -13.75
N ASP A 18 -28.18 -19.35 -14.26
CA ASP A 18 -27.72 -18.17 -13.53
C ASP A 18 -28.86 -17.72 -12.62
N GLN A 19 -28.98 -18.37 -11.46
CA GLN A 19 -29.81 -17.90 -10.36
C GLN A 19 -28.91 -17.63 -9.16
N THR A 20 -28.15 -16.55 -9.25
CA THR A 20 -27.72 -15.84 -8.05
C THR A 20 -28.88 -14.90 -7.67
N PRO A 21 -29.61 -15.13 -6.56
CA PRO A 21 -30.63 -14.18 -6.15
C PRO A 21 -29.95 -12.85 -5.83
N ALA A 22 -30.44 -11.77 -6.45
CA ALA A 22 -30.01 -10.41 -6.12
C ALA A 22 -30.24 -10.21 -4.62
N LYS A 23 -29.14 -10.19 -3.85
CA LYS A 23 -29.18 -10.01 -2.40
C LYS A 23 -29.80 -8.65 -2.11
N THR A 24 -31.05 -8.61 -1.66
CA THR A 24 -31.67 -7.40 -1.12
C THR A 24 -30.93 -7.04 0.16
N VAL A 25 -30.16 -5.96 0.10
CA VAL A 25 -29.40 -5.48 1.26
C VAL A 25 -30.35 -4.65 2.13
N ASP A 26 -30.58 -5.11 3.36
CA ASP A 26 -31.28 -4.33 4.38
C ASP A 26 -30.48 -3.04 4.68
N GLY A 27 -31.18 -1.90 4.73
CA GLY A 27 -30.57 -0.59 4.97
C GLY A 27 -29.88 -0.50 6.33
N HIS A 28 -30.38 -1.23 7.34
CA HIS A 28 -29.73 -1.29 8.65
C HIS A 28 -28.41 -2.06 8.59
N ALA A 29 -28.41 -3.23 7.93
CA ALA A 29 -27.20 -4.03 7.71
C ALA A 29 -26.13 -3.27 6.89
N LEU A 30 -26.55 -2.41 5.94
CA LEU A 30 -25.62 -1.53 5.22
C LEU A 30 -25.02 -0.46 6.13
N ALA A 31 -25.82 0.17 6.99
CA ALA A 31 -25.35 1.20 7.92
C ALA A 31 -24.31 0.64 8.92
N GLU A 32 -24.55 -0.56 9.45
CA GLU A 32 -23.60 -1.25 10.33
C GLU A 32 -22.29 -1.61 9.61
N ALA A 33 -22.36 -2.06 8.36
CA ALA A 33 -21.17 -2.36 7.55
C ALA A 33 -20.31 -1.10 7.33
N LEU A 34 -20.93 0.04 7.03
CA LEU A 34 -20.22 1.31 6.85
C LEU A 34 -19.56 1.80 8.15
N GLN A 35 -20.24 1.66 9.29
CA GLN A 35 -19.67 2.00 10.60
C GLN A 35 -18.46 1.11 10.93
N ASN A 36 -18.51 -0.17 10.57
CA ASN A 36 -17.38 -1.08 10.73
C ASN A 36 -16.19 -0.71 9.82
N CYS A 37 -16.43 -0.36 8.55
CA CYS A 37 -15.38 0.13 7.65
C CYS A 37 -14.71 1.41 8.15
N ALA A 38 -15.47 2.33 8.73
CA ALA A 38 -14.94 3.59 9.29
C ALA A 38 -14.09 3.38 10.56
N ARG A 39 -14.21 2.21 11.21
CA ARG A 39 -13.52 1.87 12.45
C ARG A 39 -12.16 1.21 12.22
N GLU A 40 -11.85 0.81 10.98
CA GLU A 40 -10.55 0.19 10.68
C GLU A 40 -9.41 1.22 10.90
N PRO A 41 -8.38 0.88 11.70
CA PRO A 41 -7.24 1.76 11.95
C PRO A 41 -6.27 1.76 10.76
N ILE A 42 -6.74 2.18 9.59
CA ILE A 42 -5.95 2.27 8.35
C ILE A 42 -4.73 3.21 8.48
N ARG A 43 -4.72 4.10 9.49
CA ARG A 43 -3.59 5.01 9.78
C ARG A 43 -2.45 4.38 10.58
N GLN A 44 -2.64 3.17 11.11
CA GLN A 44 -1.64 2.45 11.90
C GLN A 44 -1.13 1.19 11.19
N ILE A 45 -1.22 1.14 9.86
CA ILE A 45 -0.64 0.05 9.10
C ILE A 45 0.89 0.17 9.26
N GLY A 46 1.47 -0.69 10.10
CA GLY A 46 2.91 -0.78 10.40
C GLY A 46 3.75 -1.30 9.21
N SER A 47 3.30 -1.04 7.99
CA SER A 47 3.88 -1.53 6.75
C SER A 47 3.62 -0.52 5.64
N ILE A 48 4.59 -0.38 4.74
CA ILE A 48 4.50 0.45 3.56
C ILE A 48 4.14 -0.40 2.33
N GLN A 49 3.58 0.23 1.30
CA GLN A 49 3.51 -0.41 -0.02
C GLN A 49 4.93 -0.60 -0.57
N ALA A 50 5.25 -1.78 -1.10
CA ALA A 50 6.63 -2.20 -1.39
C ALA A 50 7.27 -1.57 -2.65
N ALA A 51 6.63 -0.56 -3.26
CA ALA A 51 7.13 0.12 -4.46
C ALA A 51 8.35 1.02 -4.18
N GLY A 52 8.57 1.40 -2.92
CA GLY A 52 9.71 2.19 -2.49
C GLY A 52 10.18 1.81 -1.09
N VAL A 53 11.08 2.61 -0.53
CA VAL A 53 11.56 2.48 0.85
C VAL A 53 11.15 3.71 1.66
N LEU A 54 10.99 3.55 2.97
CA LEU A 54 10.70 4.64 3.90
C LEU A 54 11.86 4.77 4.88
N ILE A 55 12.31 6.01 5.09
CA ILE A 55 13.29 6.37 6.12
C ILE A 55 12.69 7.55 6.89
N ALA A 56 12.48 7.36 8.19
CA ALA A 56 12.09 8.41 9.10
C ALA A 56 13.32 8.91 9.87
N VAL A 57 13.42 10.23 10.03
CA VAL A 57 14.52 10.89 10.73
C VAL A 57 14.01 11.84 11.79
N VAL A 58 14.77 11.98 12.88
CA VAL A 58 14.61 13.11 13.79
C VAL A 58 15.15 14.35 13.09
N GLU A 59 14.36 15.43 13.06
CA GLU A 59 14.70 16.66 12.32
C GLU A 59 16.03 17.26 12.82
N ASP A 60 16.23 17.27 14.13
CA ASP A 60 17.51 17.63 14.72
C ASP A 60 18.56 16.55 14.40
N GLY A 61 19.67 16.97 13.80
CA GLY A 61 20.73 16.06 13.36
C GLY A 61 20.44 15.20 12.12
N LEU A 62 19.18 15.07 11.66
CA LEU A 62 18.77 14.11 10.61
C LEU A 62 19.19 12.67 10.93
N THR A 63 19.01 12.25 12.18
CA THR A 63 19.32 10.90 12.64
C THR A 63 18.16 9.95 12.32
N VAL A 64 18.47 8.82 11.71
CA VAL A 64 17.48 7.79 11.32
C VAL A 64 16.85 7.16 12.57
N CYS A 65 15.53 7.22 12.69
CA CYS A 65 14.78 6.66 13.82
C CYS A 65 13.89 5.47 13.44
N SER A 66 13.52 5.35 12.16
CA SER A 66 12.79 4.19 11.65
C SER A 66 13.07 4.00 10.16
N VAL A 67 13.06 2.75 9.71
CA VAL A 67 13.21 2.41 8.29
C VAL A 67 12.27 1.25 7.94
N SER A 68 11.87 1.17 6.69
CA SER A 68 11.10 0.03 6.19
C SER A 68 11.96 -1.23 6.09
N ALA A 69 11.35 -2.40 6.30
CA ALA A 69 12.06 -3.69 6.24
C ALA A 69 12.71 -3.98 4.88
N ASN A 70 12.19 -3.38 3.80
CA ASN A 70 12.71 -3.53 2.44
C ASN A 70 13.83 -2.53 2.08
N LEU A 71 14.36 -1.76 3.05
CA LEU A 71 15.50 -0.86 2.85
C LEU A 71 16.66 -1.47 2.03
N PRO A 72 17.10 -2.73 2.27
CA PRO A 72 18.21 -3.35 1.55
C PRO A 72 18.04 -3.41 0.03
N ARG A 73 16.82 -3.25 -0.49
CA ARG A 73 16.54 -3.28 -1.93
C ARG A 73 17.08 -2.06 -2.68
N LEU A 74 17.23 -0.91 -2.00
CA LEU A 74 17.70 0.34 -2.60
C LEU A 74 18.97 0.88 -1.93
N VAL A 75 19.13 0.65 -0.62
CA VAL A 75 20.31 1.07 0.14
C VAL A 75 20.97 -0.19 0.69
N PRO A 76 22.23 -0.51 0.35
CA PRO A 76 22.89 -1.76 0.73
C PRO A 76 23.32 -1.76 2.21
N CYS A 77 22.35 -1.63 3.12
CA CYS A 77 22.52 -1.67 4.57
C CYS A 77 21.35 -2.42 5.21
N SER A 78 21.58 -3.03 6.37
CA SER A 78 20.49 -3.69 7.11
C SER A 78 19.63 -2.64 7.83
N PRO A 79 18.31 -2.89 8.00
CA PRO A 79 17.45 -1.99 8.77
C PRO A 79 18.00 -1.67 10.17
N ALA A 80 18.51 -2.68 10.88
CA ALA A 80 19.06 -2.51 12.22
C ALA A 80 20.33 -1.65 12.25
N ALA A 81 21.19 -1.77 11.23
CA ALA A 81 22.41 -0.96 11.13
C ALA A 81 22.12 0.50 10.76
N ALA A 82 20.98 0.77 10.11
CA ALA A 82 20.57 2.13 9.73
C ALA A 82 20.05 2.95 10.92
N ILE A 83 19.35 2.33 11.88
CA ILE A 83 18.78 3.05 13.03
C ILE A 83 19.90 3.69 13.87
N GLY A 84 19.70 4.96 14.25
CA GLY A 84 20.65 5.76 15.03
C GLY A 84 21.78 6.36 14.21
N GLN A 85 21.87 6.05 12.91
CA GLN A 85 22.89 6.64 12.04
C GLN A 85 22.45 7.99 11.46
N PRO A 86 23.41 8.88 11.12
CA PRO A 86 23.11 10.08 10.35
C PRO A 86 22.57 9.71 8.96
N LEU A 87 21.58 10.43 8.44
CA LEU A 87 21.03 10.18 7.09
C LEU A 87 22.11 10.17 6.00
N ALA A 88 23.17 10.96 6.18
CA ALA A 88 24.31 11.03 5.26
C ALA A 88 25.04 9.68 5.08
N SER A 89 25.04 8.79 6.06
CA SER A 89 25.65 7.46 5.90
C SER A 89 24.83 6.54 4.99
N LEU A 90 23.56 6.86 4.74
CA LEU A 90 22.68 6.10 3.83
C LEU A 90 22.58 6.75 2.44
N LEU A 91 22.42 8.08 2.38
CA LEU A 91 22.11 8.80 1.13
C LEU A 91 23.23 9.74 0.66
N GLY A 92 24.32 9.85 1.43
CA GLY A 92 25.42 10.78 1.18
C GLY A 92 25.13 12.22 1.61
N ASP A 93 26.20 13.02 1.63
CA ASP A 93 26.16 14.40 2.12
C ASP A 93 25.33 15.32 1.22
N ALA A 94 25.37 15.11 -0.10
CA ALA A 94 24.67 15.96 -1.06
C ALA A 94 23.14 15.91 -0.87
N ALA A 95 22.57 14.70 -0.78
CA ALA A 95 21.14 14.52 -0.52
C ALA A 95 20.74 15.05 0.86
N THR A 96 21.59 14.81 1.86
CA THR A 96 21.35 15.27 3.24
C THR A 96 21.37 16.80 3.34
N ALA A 97 22.32 17.46 2.70
CA ALA A 97 22.40 18.92 2.63
C ALA A 97 21.19 19.53 1.92
N HIS A 98 20.73 18.91 0.83
CA HIS A 98 19.52 19.33 0.13
C HIS A 98 18.28 19.25 1.03
N LEU A 99 18.11 18.15 1.77
CA LEU A 99 17.00 18.00 2.71
C LEU A 99 17.03 19.06 3.83
N ARG A 100 18.21 19.35 4.41
CA ARG A 100 18.38 20.41 5.42
C ARG A 100 17.94 21.78 4.91
N ALA A 101 18.32 22.11 3.67
CA ALA A 101 17.93 23.37 3.06
C ALA A 101 16.41 23.50 2.84
N LEU A 102 15.71 22.40 2.56
CA LEU A 102 14.25 22.37 2.43
C LEU A 102 13.54 22.53 3.77
N ILE A 103 14.05 21.87 4.83
CA ILE A 103 13.50 22.00 6.19
C ILE A 103 13.59 23.44 6.68
N GLY A 104 14.75 24.09 6.50
CA GLY A 104 14.95 25.49 6.89
C GLY A 104 14.05 26.51 6.17
N LYS A 105 13.45 26.13 5.03
CA LYS A 105 12.45 26.94 4.31
C LYS A 105 11.03 26.72 4.82
N ARG A 106 10.72 25.56 5.42
CA ARG A 106 9.39 25.23 5.96
C ARG A 106 9.00 26.15 7.11
N THR A 107 9.94 26.53 7.95
CA THR A 107 9.72 27.48 9.06
C THR A 107 9.36 28.89 8.58
N GLN A 108 9.51 29.20 7.29
CA GLN A 108 9.21 30.52 6.73
C GLN A 108 7.87 30.58 5.98
N GLY A 109 7.07 29.51 5.97
CA GLY A 109 5.80 29.47 5.25
C GLY A 109 4.70 28.68 5.96
N GLY A 110 3.79 29.40 6.62
CA GLY A 110 2.41 28.97 6.89
C GLY A 110 2.22 27.93 8.00
N GLU A 111 1.59 28.38 9.09
CA GLU A 111 0.98 27.53 10.12
C GLU A 111 0.04 26.49 9.47
N TRP A 112 0.23 25.22 9.78
CA TRP A 112 -0.71 24.15 9.42
C TRP A 112 -1.91 24.23 10.38
N PRO A 113 -3.15 24.44 9.90
CA PRO A 113 -4.32 24.41 10.78
C PRO A 113 -4.50 22.96 11.23
N GLY A 114 -4.43 22.76 12.55
CA GLY A 114 -4.56 21.46 13.22
C GLY A 114 -5.82 20.70 12.87
#